data_AF-A0A660NNE1-F1
#
_entry.id   AF-A0A660NNE1-F1
#
_cell.length_a   1.000
_cell.length_b   1.000
_cell.length_c   1.000
_cell.angle_alpha   90.00
_cell.angle_beta   90.00
_cell.angle_gamma   90.00
#
_symmetry.space_group_name_H-M   'P 1'
#
loop_
_entity.id
_entity.type
_entity.pdbx_description
1 polymer ?
#
loop_
_entity_poly.entity_id
_entity_poly.type
_entity_poly.pdbx_seq_one_letter_code
_entity_poly.pdbx_strand_id
1 'polypeptide(L)'
;SLDAMTAIHLNWQAGAPMPGVNIPADKVRAFDLQPEFITATLVGLKSRAGVFNLQRDINANEDEALLAVLPAVALNQLWRLLDIVTRTLQALSALVLVLSLCGLITALLASLEQRQRELAILRAVGARPLDLLFLLVLEGALLTAGGACAGYGLLGLASALAAPVLQNQWGIVWPIARLTADELQLMALVAVAGPLTALWPAWRASQRALADGLTPRL
;
A
#
# COMPACT_ATOMS: atom_id res chain seq x y z
N SER A 1 -14.48 32.24 -15.89
CA SER A 1 -14.28 32.89 -17.21
C SER A 1 -12.84 33.36 -17.29
N LEU A 2 -12.34 33.61 -18.50
CA LEU A 2 -11.00 34.20 -18.68
C LEU A 2 -10.91 35.56 -17.97
N ASP A 3 -11.96 36.37 -18.04
CA ASP A 3 -12.08 37.66 -17.34
C ASP A 3 -11.84 37.55 -15.83
N ALA A 4 -12.35 36.49 -15.20
CA ALA A 4 -12.16 36.25 -13.76
C ALA A 4 -10.71 35.84 -13.43
N MET A 5 -10.04 35.11 -14.33
CA MET A 5 -8.62 34.78 -14.18
C MET A 5 -7.75 36.02 -14.35
N THR A 6 -8.05 36.89 -15.33
CA THR A 6 -7.38 38.19 -15.50
C THR A 6 -7.57 39.07 -14.26
N ALA A 7 -8.80 39.12 -13.72
CA ALA A 7 -9.12 39.90 -12.52
C ALA A 7 -8.28 39.52 -11.29
N ILE A 8 -7.99 38.23 -11.08
CA ILE A 8 -7.16 37.75 -9.95
C ILE A 8 -5.71 38.20 -10.09
N HIS A 9 -5.22 38.43 -11.32
CA HIS A 9 -3.82 38.76 -11.59
C HIS A 9 -3.57 40.28 -11.78
N LEU A 10 -4.58 41.14 -11.63
CA LEU A 10 -4.43 42.60 -11.82
C LEU A 10 -3.41 43.24 -10.86
N ASN A 11 -3.22 42.66 -9.67
CA ASN A 11 -2.22 43.12 -8.71
C ASN A 11 -0.99 42.19 -8.65
N TRP A 12 -0.80 41.31 -9.64
CA TRP A 12 0.35 40.41 -9.72
C TRP A 12 1.35 40.91 -10.77
N GLN A 13 2.64 40.85 -10.44
CA GLN A 13 3.72 41.13 -11.37
C GLN A 13 4.78 40.04 -11.22
N ALA A 14 5.24 39.48 -12.35
CA ALA A 14 6.22 38.38 -12.38
C ALA A 14 5.84 37.15 -11.51
N GLY A 15 4.54 36.84 -11.40
CA GLY A 15 4.05 35.66 -10.67
C GLY A 15 3.90 35.82 -9.16
N ALA A 16 4.01 37.05 -8.63
CA ALA A 16 3.75 37.35 -7.22
C ALA A 16 2.88 38.61 -7.06
N PRO A 17 2.06 38.71 -6.00
CA PRO A 17 1.31 39.93 -5.71
C PRO A 17 2.24 41.09 -5.38
N MET A 18 1.97 42.26 -5.97
CA MET A 18 2.72 43.49 -5.72
C MET A 18 2.52 43.98 -4.28
N PRO A 19 3.60 44.15 -3.49
CA PRO A 19 3.50 44.64 -2.12
C PRO A 19 2.85 46.03 -2.08
N GLY A 20 1.79 46.19 -1.28
CA GLY A 20 1.11 47.48 -1.07
C GLY A 20 0.05 47.84 -2.11
N VAL A 21 -0.16 47.03 -3.16
CA VAL A 21 -1.20 47.25 -4.18
C VAL A 21 -2.38 46.32 -3.92
N ASN A 22 -3.44 46.86 -3.30
CA ASN A 22 -4.70 46.14 -3.10
C ASN A 22 -5.81 46.83 -3.89
N ILE A 23 -6.33 46.16 -4.92
CA ILE A 23 -7.41 46.68 -5.78
C ILE A 23 -8.75 46.21 -5.17
N PRO A 24 -9.58 47.12 -4.63
CA PRO A 24 -10.87 46.73 -4.06
C PRO A 24 -11.80 46.17 -5.14
N ALA A 25 -12.61 45.18 -4.77
CA ALA A 25 -13.46 44.40 -5.68
C ALA A 25 -14.38 45.27 -6.57
N ASP A 26 -14.83 46.41 -6.05
CA ASP A 26 -15.71 47.35 -6.75
C ASP A 26 -15.03 48.04 -7.94
N LYS A 27 -13.69 48.16 -7.90
CA LYS A 27 -12.87 48.80 -8.94
C LYS A 27 -12.32 47.81 -9.97
N VAL A 28 -12.35 46.51 -9.69
CA VAL A 28 -11.87 45.45 -10.61
C VAL A 28 -12.64 45.46 -11.93
N ARG A 29 -13.94 45.73 -11.88
CA ARG A 29 -14.81 45.77 -13.07
C ARG A 29 -14.58 46.99 -13.97
N ALA A 30 -13.82 47.98 -13.52
CA ALA A 30 -13.46 49.16 -14.31
C ALA A 30 -12.23 48.93 -15.20
N PHE A 31 -11.49 47.84 -14.97
CA PHE A 31 -10.36 47.45 -15.81
C PHE A 31 -10.85 46.63 -17.01
N ASP A 32 -10.11 46.68 -18.13
CA ASP A 32 -10.32 45.73 -19.21
C ASP A 32 -9.81 44.35 -18.76
N LEU A 33 -10.75 43.40 -18.68
CA LEU A 33 -10.47 42.05 -18.19
C LEU A 33 -10.24 41.07 -19.35
N GLN A 34 -10.32 41.52 -20.60
CA GLN A 34 -10.02 40.69 -21.76
C GLN A 34 -8.51 40.33 -21.74
N PRO A 35 -8.15 39.04 -21.75
CA PRO A 35 -6.75 38.64 -21.74
C PRO A 35 -6.08 38.98 -23.07
N GLU A 36 -4.99 39.73 -23.03
CA GLU A 36 -4.17 40.03 -24.23
C GLU A 36 -3.33 38.81 -24.69
N PHE A 37 -3.03 37.88 -23.78
CA PHE A 37 -2.18 36.71 -24.05
C PHE A 37 -2.75 35.44 -23.39
N ILE A 38 -2.63 34.30 -24.08
CA ILE A 38 -2.98 32.97 -23.56
C ILE A 38 -1.69 32.18 -23.33
N THR A 39 -1.35 31.92 -22.07
CA THR A 39 -0.10 31.23 -21.71
C THR A 39 -0.12 29.73 -21.99
N ALA A 40 -1.29 29.10 -21.90
CA ALA A 40 -1.47 27.69 -22.17
C ALA A 40 -2.91 27.39 -22.58
N THR A 41 -3.09 26.41 -23.47
CA THR A 41 -4.39 25.90 -23.86
C THR A 41 -4.38 24.37 -23.85
N LEU A 42 -5.48 23.76 -23.39
CA LEU A 42 -5.63 22.32 -23.38
C LEU A 42 -6.46 21.91 -24.60
N VAL A 43 -5.82 21.18 -25.52
CA VAL A 43 -6.44 20.74 -26.78
C VAL A 43 -6.66 19.24 -26.73
N GLY A 44 -7.92 18.81 -26.77
CA GLY A 44 -8.31 17.42 -26.87
C GLY A 44 -8.54 16.99 -28.32
N LEU A 45 -7.80 15.98 -28.79
CA LEU A 45 -8.00 15.41 -30.13
C LEU A 45 -8.93 14.20 -30.10
N LYS A 46 -9.69 14.01 -31.19
CA LYS A 46 -10.56 12.83 -31.38
C LYS A 46 -9.77 11.55 -31.66
N SER A 47 -8.56 11.69 -32.23
CA SER A 47 -7.67 10.56 -32.55
C SER A 47 -6.47 10.54 -31.61
N ARG A 48 -6.26 9.42 -30.92
CA ARG A 48 -5.10 9.21 -30.02
C ARG A 48 -3.77 9.27 -30.77
N ALA A 49 -3.72 8.74 -31.99
CA ALA A 49 -2.51 8.77 -32.82
C ALA A 49 -2.19 10.19 -33.31
N GLY A 50 -3.22 11.01 -33.56
CA GLY A 50 -3.06 12.40 -33.99
C GLY A 50 -2.38 13.30 -32.95
N VAL A 51 -2.40 12.91 -31.67
CA VAL A 51 -1.77 13.67 -30.57
C VAL A 51 -0.26 13.78 -30.74
N PHE A 52 0.40 12.70 -31.15
CA PHE A 52 1.86 12.70 -31.36
C PHE A 52 2.27 13.46 -32.62
N ASN A 53 1.44 13.40 -33.68
CA ASN A 53 1.69 14.16 -34.90
C ASN A 53 1.52 15.65 -34.64
N LEU A 54 0.42 16.08 -34.02
CA LEU A 54 0.20 17.48 -33.69
C LEU A 54 1.30 18.02 -32.75
N GLN A 55 1.71 17.23 -31.76
CA GLN A 55 2.80 17.63 -30.87
C GLN A 55 4.09 17.88 -31.65
N ARG A 56 4.43 16.98 -32.58
CA ARG A 56 5.61 17.13 -33.42
C ARG A 56 5.50 18.33 -34.34
N ASP A 57 4.37 18.50 -35.00
CA ASP A 57 4.14 19.58 -35.97
C ASP A 57 4.25 20.95 -35.30
N ILE A 58 3.71 21.11 -34.07
CA ILE A 58 3.84 22.33 -33.29
C ILE A 58 5.30 22.55 -32.86
N ASN A 59 5.96 21.52 -32.31
CA ASN A 59 7.33 21.66 -31.80
C ASN A 59 8.40 21.80 -32.90
N ALA A 60 8.09 21.40 -34.13
CA ALA A 60 8.99 21.51 -35.28
C ALA A 60 8.81 22.83 -36.04
N ASN A 61 7.77 23.60 -35.75
CA ASN A 61 7.55 24.90 -36.37
C ASN A 61 8.42 25.95 -35.67
N GLU A 62 9.40 26.51 -36.39
CA GLU A 62 10.30 27.54 -35.85
C GLU A 62 9.72 28.97 -35.96
N ASP A 63 8.69 29.15 -36.79
CA ASP A 63 8.08 30.46 -37.05
C ASP A 63 7.21 30.96 -35.88
N GLU A 64 6.73 30.04 -35.04
CA GLU A 64 5.91 30.35 -33.86
C GLU A 64 6.53 29.76 -32.60
N ALA A 65 6.73 30.60 -31.57
CA ALA A 65 7.31 30.19 -30.28
C ALA A 65 6.31 29.41 -29.40
N LEU A 66 5.80 28.29 -29.92
CA LEU A 66 4.84 27.41 -29.26
C LEU A 66 5.49 26.11 -28.84
N LEU A 67 5.01 25.53 -27.73
CA LEU A 67 5.48 24.24 -27.25
C LEU A 67 4.29 23.37 -26.87
N ALA A 68 4.19 22.21 -27.52
CA ALA A 68 3.22 21.18 -27.24
C ALA A 68 3.81 20.12 -26.28
N VAL A 69 3.19 20.00 -25.11
CA VAL A 69 3.48 18.95 -24.12
C VAL A 69 2.31 17.98 -24.06
N LEU A 70 2.59 16.71 -23.73
CA LEU A 70 1.59 15.68 -23.46
C LEU A 70 1.56 15.37 -21.96
N PRO A 71 0.73 16.06 -21.15
CA PRO A 71 0.69 15.87 -19.71
C PRO A 71 0.39 14.42 -19.33
N ALA A 72 -0.46 13.74 -20.09
CA ALA A 72 -0.83 12.36 -19.85
C ALA A 72 0.36 11.39 -19.94
N VAL A 73 1.31 11.64 -20.86
CA VAL A 73 2.51 10.80 -21.01
C VAL A 73 3.46 11.02 -19.84
N ALA A 74 3.71 12.28 -19.48
CA ALA A 74 4.56 12.63 -18.34
C ALA A 74 4.00 12.06 -17.02
N LEU A 75 2.68 12.17 -16.80
CA LEU A 75 2.01 11.65 -15.62
C LEU A 75 2.06 10.12 -15.58
N ASN A 76 1.87 9.44 -16.72
CA ASN A 76 2.00 7.98 -16.80
C ASN A 76 3.44 7.52 -16.52
N GLN A 77 4.43 8.30 -16.93
CA GLN A 77 5.84 8.00 -16.60
C GLN A 77 6.11 8.13 -15.10
N LEU A 78 5.53 9.13 -14.43
CA LEU A 78 5.59 9.26 -12.97
C LEU A 78 4.92 8.06 -12.28
N TRP A 79 3.71 7.69 -12.69
CA TRP A 79 3.01 6.52 -12.14
C TRP A 79 3.81 5.23 -12.32
N ARG A 80 4.47 5.05 -13.47
CA ARG A 80 5.31 3.88 -13.71
C ARG A 80 6.51 3.81 -12.75
N LEU A 81 7.12 4.94 -12.42
CA LEU A 81 8.20 4.97 -11.42
C LEU A 81 7.66 4.58 -10.04
N LEU A 82 6.49 5.08 -9.67
CA LEU A 82 5.82 4.71 -8.42
C LEU A 82 5.45 3.21 -8.41
N ASP A 83 4.96 2.66 -9.52
CA ASP A 83 4.62 1.23 -9.64
C ASP A 83 5.84 0.32 -9.41
N ILE A 84 7.02 0.73 -9.86
CA ILE A 84 8.25 -0.02 -9.61
C ILE A 84 8.56 -0.04 -8.11
N VAL A 85 8.45 1.11 -7.45
CA VAL A 85 8.69 1.23 -6.00
C VAL A 85 7.66 0.44 -5.20
N THR A 86 6.38 0.48 -5.55
CA THR A 86 5.35 -0.28 -4.84
C THR A 86 5.54 -1.79 -5.02
N ARG A 87 5.86 -2.27 -6.23
CA ARG A 87 6.13 -3.69 -6.50
C ARG A 87 7.35 -4.21 -5.75
N THR A 88 8.42 -3.42 -5.63
CA THR A 88 9.61 -3.84 -4.87
C THR A 88 9.30 -3.93 -3.38
N LEU A 89 8.58 -2.96 -2.82
CA LEU A 89 8.12 -3.01 -1.43
C LEU A 89 7.20 -4.22 -1.19
N GLN A 90 6.27 -4.52 -2.10
CA GLN A 90 5.42 -5.70 -2.02
C GLN A 90 6.22 -7.01 -2.04
N ALA A 91 7.24 -7.11 -2.89
CA ALA A 91 8.13 -8.28 -2.94
C ALA A 91 8.91 -8.44 -1.62
N LEU A 92 9.40 -7.34 -1.03
CA LEU A 92 10.04 -7.36 0.28
C LEU A 92 9.06 -7.79 1.38
N SER A 93 7.83 -7.27 1.37
CA SER A 93 6.79 -7.68 2.32
C SER A 93 6.47 -9.17 2.20
N ALA A 94 6.40 -9.73 0.99
CA ALA A 94 6.21 -11.15 0.78
C ALA A 94 7.37 -11.98 1.34
N LEU A 95 8.61 -11.51 1.18
CA LEU A 95 9.79 -12.16 1.76
C LEU A 95 9.76 -12.13 3.30
N VAL A 96 9.39 -11.00 3.89
CA VAL A 96 9.21 -10.88 5.35
C VAL A 96 8.12 -11.83 5.84
N LEU A 97 6.99 -11.95 5.12
CA LEU A 97 5.94 -12.89 5.45
C LEU A 97 6.46 -14.34 5.45
N VAL A 98 7.25 -14.73 4.45
CA VAL A 98 7.89 -16.06 4.40
C VAL A 98 8.81 -16.27 5.60
N LEU A 99 9.63 -15.27 5.96
CA LEU A 99 10.50 -15.34 7.14
C LEU A 99 9.68 -15.49 8.44
N SER A 100 8.57 -14.76 8.57
CA SER A 100 7.65 -14.88 9.71
C SER A 100 7.03 -16.27 9.81
N LEU A 101 6.63 -16.87 8.68
CA LEU A 101 6.09 -18.22 8.63
C LEU A 101 7.15 -19.28 9.01
N CYS A 102 8.40 -19.12 8.55
CA CYS A 102 9.50 -19.96 9.01
C CYS A 102 9.72 -19.83 10.52
N GLY A 103 9.65 -18.60 11.05
CA GLY A 103 9.72 -18.33 12.49
C GLY A 103 8.57 -18.97 13.27
N LEU A 104 7.36 -19.00 12.71
CA LEU A 104 6.24 -19.72 13.31
C LEU A 104 6.50 -21.23 13.37
N ILE A 105 7.00 -21.83 12.29
CA ILE A 105 7.33 -23.25 12.25
C ILE A 105 8.39 -23.59 13.32
N THR A 106 9.45 -22.79 13.44
CA THR A 106 10.50 -23.02 14.45
C THR A 106 9.97 -22.86 15.86
N ALA A 107 9.12 -21.86 16.12
CA ALA A 107 8.47 -21.67 17.41
C ALA A 107 7.56 -22.85 17.78
N LEU A 108 6.75 -23.36 16.84
CA LEU A 108 5.89 -24.53 17.07
C LEU A 108 6.72 -25.79 17.34
N LEU A 109 7.80 -26.01 16.60
CA LEU A 109 8.71 -27.14 16.84
C LEU A 109 9.38 -27.06 18.22
N ALA A 110 9.86 -25.87 18.62
CA ALA A 110 10.44 -25.66 19.94
C ALA A 110 9.41 -25.86 21.06
N SER A 111 8.18 -25.37 20.87
CA SER A 111 7.06 -25.59 21.81
C SER A 111 6.77 -27.09 21.99
N LEU A 112 6.76 -27.86 20.90
CA LEU A 112 6.58 -29.31 20.95
C LEU A 112 7.69 -30.00 21.76
N GLU A 113 8.95 -29.60 21.58
CA GLU A 113 10.09 -30.16 22.32
C GLU A 113 10.02 -29.85 23.82
N GLN A 114 9.62 -28.64 24.19
CA GLN A 114 9.44 -28.24 25.59
C GLN A 114 8.28 -28.99 26.26
N ARG A 115 7.20 -29.26 25.51
CA ARG A 115 5.97 -29.88 26.03
C ARG A 115 5.88 -31.39 25.82
N GLN A 116 6.98 -32.07 25.42
CA GLN A 116 6.96 -33.52 25.17
C GLN A 116 6.39 -34.34 26.33
N ARG A 117 6.70 -33.95 27.57
CA ARG A 117 6.21 -34.64 28.78
C ARG A 117 4.69 -34.53 28.91
N GLU A 118 4.11 -33.36 28.63
CA GLU A 118 2.66 -33.14 28.68
C GLU A 118 1.95 -33.94 27.58
N LEU A 119 2.53 -33.98 26.37
CA LEU A 119 2.00 -34.74 25.25
C LEU A 119 2.03 -36.26 25.50
N ALA A 120 3.08 -36.76 26.17
CA ALA A 120 3.16 -38.15 26.59
C ALA A 120 2.07 -38.51 27.61
N ILE A 121 1.78 -37.62 28.57
CA ILE A 121 0.69 -37.79 29.55
C ILE A 121 -0.67 -37.80 28.83
N LEU A 122 -0.92 -36.86 27.92
CA LEU A 122 -2.15 -36.81 27.11
C LEU A 122 -2.37 -38.11 26.34
N ARG A 123 -1.31 -38.69 25.77
CA ARG A 123 -1.40 -40.00 25.10
C ARG A 123 -1.66 -41.15 26.06
N ALA A 124 -1.10 -41.14 27.27
CA ALA A 124 -1.37 -42.16 28.28
C ALA A 124 -2.85 -42.17 28.71
N VAL A 125 -3.53 -41.02 28.61
CA VAL A 125 -4.96 -40.87 28.89
C VAL A 125 -5.84 -41.20 27.65
N GLY A 126 -5.24 -41.49 26.49
CA GLY A 126 -5.94 -41.96 25.30
C GLY A 126 -6.08 -40.94 24.17
N ALA A 127 -5.38 -39.79 24.22
CA ALA A 127 -5.40 -38.81 23.14
C ALA A 127 -4.85 -39.41 21.83
N ARG A 128 -5.59 -39.20 20.73
CA ARG A 128 -5.22 -39.69 19.40
C ARG A 128 -4.14 -38.79 18.78
N PRO A 129 -3.29 -39.31 17.87
CA PRO A 129 -2.33 -38.48 17.15
C PRO A 129 -2.98 -37.37 16.32
N LEU A 130 -4.26 -37.53 15.94
CA LEU A 130 -5.06 -36.50 15.26
C LEU A 130 -5.43 -35.34 16.20
N ASP A 131 -5.64 -35.59 17.49
CA ASP A 131 -5.98 -34.53 18.46
C ASP A 131 -4.78 -33.59 18.65
N LEU A 132 -3.57 -34.16 18.67
CA LEU A 132 -2.31 -33.40 18.70
C LEU A 132 -2.11 -32.56 17.43
N LEU A 133 -2.48 -33.10 16.27
CA LEU A 133 -2.41 -32.38 15.01
C LEU A 133 -3.37 -31.19 15.02
N PHE A 134 -4.62 -31.41 15.43
CA PHE A 134 -5.63 -30.36 15.48
C PHE A 134 -5.25 -29.25 16.46
N LEU A 135 -4.70 -29.61 17.63
CA LEU A 135 -4.22 -28.64 18.62
C LEU A 135 -3.14 -27.71 18.02
N LEU A 136 -2.15 -28.28 17.33
CA LEU A 136 -1.03 -27.49 16.78
C LEU A 136 -1.47 -26.61 15.59
N VAL A 137 -2.37 -27.12 14.75
CA VAL A 137 -2.95 -26.35 13.65
C VAL A 137 -3.79 -25.20 14.19
N LEU A 138 -4.57 -25.44 15.25
CA LEU A 138 -5.36 -24.40 15.92
C LEU A 138 -4.47 -23.34 16.58
N GLU A 139 -3.37 -23.74 17.22
CA GLU A 139 -2.39 -22.82 17.79
C GLU A 139 -1.78 -21.93 16.70
N GLY A 140 -1.35 -22.53 15.58
CA GLY A 140 -0.86 -21.78 14.41
C GLY A 140 -1.91 -20.82 13.86
N ALA A 141 -3.15 -21.27 13.70
CA ALA A 141 -4.26 -20.44 13.22
C ALA A 141 -4.54 -19.24 14.14
N LEU A 142 -4.62 -19.47 15.45
CA LEU A 142 -4.84 -18.41 16.44
C LEU A 142 -3.69 -17.39 16.46
N LEU A 143 -2.45 -17.85 16.38
CA LEU A 143 -1.28 -16.97 16.33
C LEU A 143 -1.29 -16.10 15.06
N THR A 144 -1.59 -16.68 13.89
CA THR A 144 -1.64 -15.90 12.65
C THR A 144 -2.84 -14.98 12.56
N ALA A 145 -4.02 -15.40 13.02
CA ALA A 145 -5.22 -14.56 13.04
C ALA A 145 -5.05 -13.41 14.03
N GLY A 146 -4.54 -13.69 15.24
CA GLY A 146 -4.22 -12.67 16.24
C GLY A 146 -3.15 -11.70 15.74
N GLY A 147 -2.09 -12.21 15.11
CA GLY A 147 -1.04 -11.40 14.50
C GLY A 147 -1.55 -10.50 13.38
N ALA A 148 -2.43 -11.01 12.50
CA ALA A 148 -3.04 -10.22 11.43
C ALA A 148 -3.92 -9.10 11.99
N CYS A 149 -4.80 -9.40 12.95
CA CYS A 149 -5.64 -8.41 13.61
C CYS A 149 -4.81 -7.34 14.35
N ALA A 150 -3.80 -7.77 15.11
CA ALA A 150 -2.91 -6.85 15.83
C ALA A 150 -2.10 -5.98 14.86
N GLY A 151 -1.56 -6.57 13.79
CA GLY A 151 -0.83 -5.84 12.74
C GLY A 151 -1.69 -4.80 12.05
N TYR A 152 -2.93 -5.14 11.70
CA TYR A 152 -3.88 -4.18 11.13
C TYR A 152 -4.22 -3.05 12.11
N GLY A 153 -4.44 -3.37 13.39
CA GLY A 153 -4.65 -2.37 14.44
C GLY A 153 -3.46 -1.41 14.60
N LEU A 154 -2.24 -1.95 14.61
CA LEU A 154 -1.00 -1.15 14.65
C LEU A 154 -0.82 -0.27 13.42
N LEU A 155 -1.14 -0.78 12.23
CA LEU A 155 -1.14 0.01 10.99
C LEU A 155 -2.14 1.17 11.06
N GLY A 156 -3.35 0.92 11.56
CA GLY A 156 -4.37 1.95 11.75
C GLY A 156 -3.92 3.03 12.73
N LEU A 157 -3.36 2.64 13.88
CA LEU A 157 -2.78 3.57 14.86
C LEU A 157 -1.63 4.38 14.28
N ALA A 158 -0.68 3.73 13.62
CA ALA A 158 0.46 4.41 12.99
C ALA A 158 0.00 5.40 11.90
N SER A 159 -0.96 5.00 11.07
CA SER A 159 -1.53 5.85 10.03
C SER A 159 -2.25 7.07 10.61
N ALA A 160 -3.01 6.90 11.69
CA ALA A 160 -3.71 7.99 12.37
C ALA A 160 -2.74 9.01 12.99
N LEU A 161 -1.61 8.55 13.53
CA LEU A 161 -0.57 9.43 14.09
C LEU A 161 0.27 10.11 13.00
N ALA A 162 0.52 9.42 11.88
CA ALA A 162 1.31 9.94 10.77
C ALA A 162 0.54 10.93 9.88
N ALA A 163 -0.75 10.68 9.63
CA ALA A 163 -1.58 11.50 8.74
C ALA A 163 -1.51 13.02 9.00
N PRO A 164 -1.65 13.54 10.24
CA PRO A 164 -1.57 14.98 10.48
C PRO A 164 -0.16 15.55 10.24
N VAL A 165 0.89 14.77 10.50
CA VAL A 165 2.28 15.19 10.27
C VAL A 165 2.54 15.30 8.76
N LEU A 166 2.09 14.30 7.99
CA LEU A 166 2.24 14.30 6.54
C LEU A 166 1.46 15.44 5.87
N GLN A 167 0.25 15.71 6.34
CA GLN A 167 -0.58 16.79 5.81
C GLN A 167 0.03 18.16 6.10
N ASN A 168 0.53 18.41 7.31
CA ASN A 168 1.05 19.72 7.70
C ASN A 168 2.41 20.04 7.09
N GLN A 169 3.30 19.05 6.93
CA GLN A 169 4.66 19.29 6.46
C GLN A 169 4.80 19.16 4.94
N TRP A 170 4.08 18.21 4.33
CA TRP A 170 4.24 17.88 2.91
C TRP A 170 2.96 18.06 2.09
N GLY A 171 1.84 18.45 2.70
CA GLY A 171 0.55 18.57 2.01
C GLY A 171 -0.02 17.24 1.52
N ILE A 172 0.53 16.11 1.99
CA ILE A 172 0.15 14.77 1.55
C ILE A 172 -1.07 14.33 2.35
N VAL A 173 -2.20 14.13 1.67
CA VAL A 173 -3.41 13.56 2.26
C VAL A 173 -3.24 12.04 2.33
N TRP A 174 -2.86 11.55 3.51
CA TRP A 174 -2.76 10.11 3.74
C TRP A 174 -4.13 9.53 4.11
N PRO A 175 -4.67 8.58 3.33
CA PRO A 175 -5.92 7.93 3.69
C PRO A 175 -5.69 7.09 4.94
N ILE A 176 -6.49 7.34 5.98
CA ILE A 176 -6.49 6.50 7.18
C ILE A 176 -6.92 5.09 6.76
N ALA A 177 -6.24 4.06 7.30
CA ALA A 177 -6.53 2.66 7.01
C ALA A 177 -8.03 2.38 7.21
N ARG A 178 -8.72 2.06 6.12
CA ARG A 178 -10.13 1.69 6.08
C ARG A 178 -10.20 0.26 5.63
N LEU A 179 -10.95 -0.55 6.36
CA LEU A 179 -11.10 -1.97 6.09
C LEU A 179 -11.65 -2.17 4.68
N THR A 180 -10.75 -2.39 3.73
CA THR A 180 -11.08 -2.53 2.31
C THR A 180 -11.16 -4.01 1.94
N ALA A 181 -11.83 -4.34 0.83
CA ALA A 181 -11.94 -5.73 0.37
C ALA A 181 -10.56 -6.36 0.16
N ASP A 182 -9.61 -5.59 -0.39
CA ASP A 182 -8.24 -6.05 -0.65
C ASP A 182 -7.48 -6.36 0.66
N GLU A 183 -7.66 -5.54 1.69
CA GLU A 183 -7.05 -5.77 3.01
C GLU A 183 -7.64 -7.02 3.67
N LEU A 184 -8.95 -7.21 3.56
CA LEU A 184 -9.62 -8.40 4.09
C LEU A 184 -9.12 -9.68 3.39
N GLN A 185 -8.89 -9.62 2.08
CA GLN A 185 -8.29 -10.71 1.32
C GLN A 185 -6.87 -11.03 1.79
N LEU A 186 -6.04 -10.00 2.04
CA LEU A 186 -4.68 -10.18 2.56
C LEU A 186 -4.68 -10.78 3.98
N MET A 187 -5.55 -10.28 4.86
CA MET A 187 -5.71 -10.84 6.21
C MET A 187 -6.18 -12.29 6.17
N ALA A 188 -7.13 -12.62 5.30
CA ALA A 188 -7.60 -13.99 5.09
C ALA A 188 -6.47 -14.88 4.57
N LEU A 189 -5.66 -14.40 3.61
CA LEU A 189 -4.52 -15.13 3.08
C LEU A 189 -3.49 -15.45 4.17
N VAL A 190 -3.16 -14.48 5.03
CA VAL A 190 -2.24 -14.68 6.16
C VAL A 190 -2.84 -15.65 7.18
N ALA A 191 -4.13 -15.51 7.50
CA ALA A 191 -4.83 -16.40 8.43
C ALA A 191 -4.92 -17.85 7.93
N VAL A 192 -4.90 -18.08 6.62
CA VAL A 192 -4.84 -19.42 6.01
C VAL A 192 -3.40 -19.93 5.94
N ALA A 193 -2.42 -19.05 5.67
CA ALA A 193 -1.02 -19.42 5.59
C ALA A 193 -0.49 -20.01 6.91
N GLY A 194 -0.91 -19.48 8.06
CA GLY A 194 -0.57 -20.01 9.39
C GLY A 194 -0.86 -21.50 9.57
N PRO A 195 -2.13 -21.93 9.52
CA PRO A 195 -2.49 -23.35 9.66
C PRO A 195 -1.85 -24.22 8.57
N LEU A 196 -1.69 -23.70 7.33
CA LEU A 196 -0.97 -24.42 6.28
C LEU A 196 0.49 -24.71 6.66
N THR A 197 1.17 -23.75 7.25
CA THR A 197 2.56 -23.93 7.71
C THR A 197 2.66 -24.79 8.96
N ALA A 198 1.64 -24.78 9.83
CA ALA A 198 1.56 -25.61 11.02
C ALA A 198 1.26 -27.10 10.71
N LEU A 199 0.69 -27.42 9.54
CA LEU A 199 0.45 -28.81 9.12
C LEU A 199 1.74 -29.63 9.02
N TRP A 200 2.82 -29.03 8.54
CA TRP A 200 4.12 -29.71 8.41
C TRP A 200 4.70 -30.20 9.75
N PRO A 201 4.91 -29.33 10.77
CA PRO A 201 5.40 -29.77 12.07
C PRO A 201 4.39 -30.70 12.77
N ALA A 202 3.09 -30.47 12.59
CA ALA A 202 2.04 -31.31 13.18
C ALA A 202 2.07 -32.75 12.62
N TRP A 203 2.25 -32.90 11.30
CA TRP A 203 2.41 -34.21 10.66
C TRP A 203 3.71 -34.91 11.09
N ARG A 204 4.80 -34.15 11.23
CA ARG A 204 6.06 -34.70 11.73
C ARG A 204 5.96 -35.18 13.18
N ALA A 205 5.19 -34.48 14.01
CA ALA A 205 4.92 -34.87 15.40
C ALA A 205 4.09 -36.16 15.47
N SER A 206 3.06 -36.30 14.63
CA SER A 206 2.20 -37.48 14.63
C SER A 206 2.95 -38.77 14.25
N GLN A 207 3.93 -38.69 13.34
CA GLN A 207 4.79 -39.82 12.98
C GLN A 207 5.72 -40.25 14.12
N ARG A 208 6.40 -39.31 14.77
CA ARG A 208 7.27 -39.62 15.93
C ARG A 208 6.50 -40.30 17.03
N ALA A 209 5.26 -39.84 17.25
CA ALA A 209 4.41 -40.39 18.27
C ALA A 209 3.86 -41.80 17.92
N LEU A 210 3.80 -42.19 16.64
CA LEU A 210 3.55 -43.59 16.26
C LEU A 210 4.76 -44.50 16.53
N ALA A 211 5.99 -43.99 16.37
CA ALA A 211 7.22 -44.77 16.51
C ALA A 211 7.60 -45.04 17.98
N ASP A 212 7.40 -44.07 18.88
CA ASP A 212 7.78 -44.21 20.30
C ASP A 212 6.81 -45.09 21.12
N GLY A 213 5.68 -45.50 20.56
CA GLY A 213 4.70 -46.38 21.24
C GLY A 213 5.15 -47.84 21.43
N LEU A 214 6.33 -48.24 20.94
CA LEU A 214 6.77 -49.64 20.89
C LEU A 214 8.15 -49.94 21.51
N THR A 215 8.85 -48.96 22.09
CA THR A 215 10.14 -49.24 22.77
C THR A 215 10.17 -48.68 24.18
N PRO A 216 10.00 -49.52 25.23
CA PRO A 216 10.33 -49.10 26.59
C PRO A 216 11.84 -48.87 26.63
N ARG A 217 12.27 -47.62 26.89
CA ARG A 217 13.67 -47.35 27.21
C ARG A 217 13.90 -47.73 28.67
N LEU A 218 14.58 -48.86 28.86
CA LEU A 218 15.23 -49.25 30.12
C LEU A 218 16.36 -48.28 30.45
#